data_AF-A0A6A3KS48-F1
#
_entry.id   AF-A0A6A3KS48-F1
#
_cell.length_a   1.000
_cell.length_b   1.000
_cell.length_c   1.000
_cell.angle_alpha   90.00
_cell.angle_beta   90.00
_cell.angle_gamma   90.00
#
_symmetry.space_group_name_H-M   'P 1'
#
loop_
_entity.id
_entity.type
_entity.pdbx_description
1 polymer ?
#
loop_
_entity_poly.entity_id
_entity_poly.type
_entity_poly.pdbx_seq_one_letter_code
_entity_poly.pdbx_strand_id
1 'polypeptide(L)'
;MKTRSGRATQVTPANRNSTTAEALGRRTQRSTSTTATVANSTPAIPVSSASIMPPYITDVSHPALVKWKRERQEYEDAIEARCATTGEDKSKALRSVKNSFNRNLLKTLCKLEWGTTIEEVTEERILSELDIIIGNVMNDDIVDIDALFDAELKMDLSEPDVKARVINYFMLCDDIILQRGLGSMFSTTTGMKEKCKLLKQHLEPVALRDAVDTHHRLVDSSSKTDEQALYQLVKDKALEQEKVFRLLAKQKKHQFDGPGKPRREPSKGLRAGRQILRRSRLQ
;
A
#
# COMPACT_ATOMS: atom_id res chain seq x y z
N MET A 1 -55.48 -3.70 52.43
CA MET A 1 -56.19 -2.49 51.96
C MET A 1 -56.30 -2.60 50.43
N LYS A 2 -57.43 -3.06 49.86
CA LYS A 2 -58.51 -2.24 49.20
C LYS A 2 -57.90 -1.22 48.22
N THR A 3 -58.15 -1.16 46.89
CA THR A 3 -59.20 -1.62 45.93
C THR A 3 -58.61 -1.44 44.50
N ARG A 4 -58.69 -2.39 43.55
CA ARG A 4 -59.72 -2.70 42.53
C ARG A 4 -60.14 -1.55 41.56
N SER A 5 -60.11 -1.91 40.26
CA SER A 5 -60.95 -1.46 39.12
C SER A 5 -60.25 -0.54 38.10
N GLY A 6 -60.19 -0.79 36.78
CA GLY A 6 -60.75 -1.84 35.92
C GLY A 6 -61.33 -1.25 34.62
N ARG A 7 -60.85 -1.74 33.45
CA ARG A 7 -61.51 -1.83 32.12
C ARG A 7 -61.95 -0.49 31.44
N ALA A 8 -62.13 -0.32 30.13
CA ALA A 8 -62.20 -1.20 28.96
C ALA A 8 -61.99 -0.42 27.64
N THR A 9 -61.69 -1.21 26.60
CA THR A 9 -61.59 -1.06 25.14
C THR A 9 -62.74 -0.34 24.40
N GLN A 10 -62.46 0.28 23.23
CA GLN A 10 -63.13 0.11 21.89
C GLN A 10 -62.56 1.14 20.86
N VAL A 11 -62.01 0.79 19.68
CA VAL A 11 -62.55 0.34 18.36
C VAL A 11 -63.17 1.47 17.48
N THR A 12 -62.42 1.89 16.42
CA THR A 12 -62.69 2.35 15.00
C THR A 12 -64.01 3.10 14.59
N PRO A 13 -64.24 3.62 13.33
CA PRO A 13 -63.41 4.02 12.16
C PRO A 13 -63.83 5.33 11.38
N ALA A 14 -63.10 5.63 10.28
CA ALA A 14 -63.51 6.19 8.96
C ALA A 14 -63.96 7.65 8.73
N ASN A 15 -63.39 8.32 7.69
CA ASN A 15 -64.05 9.03 6.55
C ASN A 15 -62.97 9.70 5.64
N ARG A 16 -62.62 9.26 4.42
CA ARG A 16 -63.16 9.51 3.05
C ARG A 16 -63.57 10.94 2.64
N ASN A 17 -63.02 11.37 1.48
CA ASN A 17 -63.55 12.18 0.35
C ASN A 17 -62.43 13.08 -0.23
N SER A 18 -61.78 12.83 -1.37
CA SER A 18 -62.18 12.69 -2.78
C SER A 18 -62.54 14.01 -3.51
N THR A 19 -61.82 14.26 -4.62
CA THR A 19 -62.29 14.58 -6.00
C THR A 19 -61.95 15.97 -6.62
N THR A 20 -61.33 15.88 -7.82
CA THR A 20 -61.51 16.70 -9.07
C THR A 20 -61.04 18.16 -9.12
N ALA A 21 -60.59 18.75 -10.24
CA ALA A 21 -60.44 18.33 -11.65
C ALA A 21 -59.48 19.30 -12.42
N GLU A 22 -59.09 18.80 -13.59
CA GLU A 22 -58.41 19.36 -14.78
C GLU A 22 -58.54 20.86 -15.11
N ALA A 23 -57.54 21.40 -15.84
CA ALA A 23 -57.74 21.99 -17.17
C ALA A 23 -56.42 22.30 -17.91
N LEU A 24 -56.41 21.99 -19.21
CA LEU A 24 -55.37 22.20 -20.23
C LEU A 24 -55.24 23.67 -20.68
N GLY A 25 -54.06 24.05 -21.19
CA GLY A 25 -53.84 25.30 -21.94
C GLY A 25 -52.56 25.28 -22.81
N ARG A 26 -52.70 25.66 -24.08
CA ARG A 26 -51.79 25.43 -25.22
C ARG A 26 -50.86 26.63 -25.52
N ARG A 27 -49.65 26.33 -26.02
CA ARG A 27 -48.96 26.88 -27.23
C ARG A 27 -48.59 28.39 -27.30
N THR A 28 -47.30 28.71 -27.49
CA THR A 28 -46.67 29.22 -28.76
C THR A 28 -45.40 30.06 -28.48
N GLN A 29 -44.44 29.90 -29.40
CA GLN A 29 -43.07 30.39 -29.54
C GLN A 29 -42.87 31.92 -29.46
N ARG A 30 -41.65 32.34 -29.09
CA ARG A 30 -41.00 33.52 -29.69
C ARG A 30 -39.47 33.36 -29.73
N SER A 31 -38.93 33.49 -30.94
CA SER A 31 -37.51 33.47 -31.30
C SER A 31 -36.87 34.84 -31.05
N THR A 32 -35.63 34.86 -30.56
CA THR A 32 -34.67 35.95 -30.83
C THR A 32 -33.26 35.37 -30.94
N SER A 33 -32.68 35.56 -32.11
CA SER A 33 -31.33 35.24 -32.54
C SER A 33 -30.32 36.32 -32.11
N THR A 34 -29.20 35.94 -31.50
CA THR A 34 -27.97 36.75 -31.51
C THR A 34 -26.72 35.86 -31.57
N THR A 35 -26.10 35.91 -32.74
CA THR A 35 -24.69 35.76 -33.18
C THR A 35 -23.60 35.26 -32.21
N ALA A 36 -23.02 34.14 -32.62
CA ALA A 36 -21.64 33.64 -32.54
C ALA A 36 -20.59 34.35 -31.64
N THR A 37 -19.96 33.57 -30.77
CA THR A 37 -18.53 33.67 -30.47
C THR A 37 -17.97 32.24 -30.50
N VAL A 38 -17.35 31.89 -31.62
CA VAL A 38 -16.66 30.61 -31.81
C VAL A 38 -15.32 30.73 -31.08
N ALA A 39 -15.28 30.30 -29.83
CA ALA A 39 -14.03 30.00 -29.15
C ALA A 39 -13.61 28.58 -29.59
N ASN A 40 -12.47 28.51 -30.28
CA ASN A 40 -11.84 27.27 -30.72
C ASN A 40 -11.71 26.30 -29.54
N SER A 41 -12.65 25.36 -29.47
CA SER A 41 -12.57 24.21 -28.59
C SER A 41 -11.67 23.22 -29.31
N THR A 42 -10.44 23.09 -28.84
CA THR A 42 -9.55 21.99 -29.23
C THR A 42 -10.36 20.70 -29.14
N PRO A 43 -10.48 19.89 -30.20
CA PRO A 43 -11.16 18.61 -30.07
C PRO A 43 -10.35 17.80 -29.07
N ALA A 44 -10.95 17.51 -27.92
CA ALA A 44 -10.44 16.51 -27.00
C ALA A 44 -10.30 15.23 -27.84
N ILE A 45 -9.06 14.84 -28.11
CA ILE A 45 -8.76 13.57 -28.75
C ILE A 45 -9.47 12.51 -27.91
N PRO A 46 -10.39 11.72 -28.49
CA PRO A 46 -11.04 10.68 -27.71
C PRO A 46 -9.93 9.75 -27.21
N VAL A 47 -9.81 9.67 -25.89
CA VAL A 47 -8.98 8.65 -25.24
C VAL A 47 -9.41 7.33 -25.85
N SER A 48 -8.48 6.68 -26.54
CA SER A 48 -8.70 5.42 -27.25
C SER A 48 -9.55 4.50 -26.39
N SER A 49 -10.67 4.07 -26.95
CA SER A 49 -11.71 3.21 -26.39
C SER A 49 -11.22 1.78 -26.11
N ALA A 50 -10.14 1.65 -25.33
CA ALA A 50 -9.83 0.39 -24.68
C ALA A 50 -10.97 0.12 -23.70
N SER A 51 -11.75 -0.93 -23.97
CA SER A 51 -12.76 -1.40 -23.03
C SER A 51 -12.03 -1.81 -21.75
N ILE A 52 -12.20 -1.04 -20.68
CA ILE A 52 -11.64 -1.35 -19.36
C ILE A 52 -12.38 -2.61 -18.88
N MET A 53 -11.67 -3.74 -18.88
CA MET A 53 -12.25 -5.05 -18.57
C MET A 53 -12.08 -5.39 -17.09
N PRO A 54 -13.12 -5.92 -16.42
CA PRO A 54 -13.01 -6.38 -15.06
C PRO A 54 -12.20 -7.69 -15.00
N PRO A 55 -11.36 -7.88 -13.99
CA PRO A 55 -10.70 -9.17 -13.77
C PRO A 55 -11.74 -10.23 -13.42
N TYR A 56 -11.58 -11.41 -14.00
CA TYR A 56 -12.56 -12.49 -13.91
C TYR A 56 -12.12 -13.55 -12.91
N ILE A 57 -13.00 -13.93 -11.97
CA ILE A 57 -12.70 -14.96 -10.98
C ILE A 57 -12.96 -16.33 -11.59
N THR A 58 -11.90 -17.11 -11.80
CA THR A 58 -11.96 -18.49 -12.29
C THR A 58 -11.43 -19.51 -11.30
N ASP A 59 -10.79 -19.06 -10.22
CA ASP A 59 -10.17 -19.85 -9.17
C ASP A 59 -10.34 -19.12 -7.83
N VAL A 60 -10.58 -19.86 -6.76
CA VAL A 60 -10.71 -19.36 -5.38
C VAL A 60 -9.52 -19.74 -4.50
N SER A 61 -8.44 -20.27 -5.08
CA SER A 61 -7.18 -20.43 -4.35
C SER A 61 -6.69 -19.08 -3.82
N HIS A 62 -6.11 -19.10 -2.61
CA HIS A 62 -5.54 -17.90 -1.98
C HIS A 62 -4.66 -17.06 -2.93
N PRO A 63 -3.63 -17.59 -3.61
CA PRO A 63 -2.79 -16.79 -4.51
C PRO A 63 -3.56 -16.19 -5.70
N ALA A 64 -4.56 -16.92 -6.24
CA ALA A 64 -5.40 -16.39 -7.31
C ALA A 64 -6.26 -15.22 -6.82
N LEU A 65 -6.80 -15.30 -5.60
CA LEU A 65 -7.62 -14.24 -5.02
C LEU A 65 -6.81 -13.01 -4.58
N VAL A 66 -5.60 -13.19 -4.05
CA VAL A 66 -4.68 -12.07 -3.76
C VAL A 66 -4.35 -11.31 -5.05
N LYS A 67 -4.04 -12.04 -6.13
CA LYS A 67 -3.81 -11.43 -7.45
C LYS A 67 -5.06 -10.71 -7.96
N TRP A 68 -6.22 -11.39 -7.93
CA TRP A 68 -7.49 -10.83 -8.39
C TRP A 68 -7.84 -9.54 -7.63
N LYS A 69 -7.63 -9.48 -6.31
CA LYS A 69 -7.92 -8.30 -5.49
C LYS A 69 -7.12 -7.07 -5.94
N ARG A 70 -5.85 -7.26 -6.29
CA ARG A 70 -4.99 -6.19 -6.85
C ARG A 70 -5.51 -5.73 -8.21
N GLU A 71 -5.74 -6.65 -9.13
CA GLU A 71 -6.27 -6.34 -10.47
C GLU A 71 -7.66 -5.68 -10.39
N ARG A 72 -8.46 -6.04 -9.38
CA ARG A 72 -9.79 -5.49 -9.17
C ARG A 72 -9.73 -4.03 -8.71
N GLN A 73 -8.79 -3.69 -7.84
CA GLN A 73 -8.54 -2.32 -7.43
C GLN A 73 -8.11 -1.45 -8.64
N GLU A 74 -7.16 -1.94 -9.44
CA GLU A 74 -6.70 -1.23 -10.65
C GLU A 74 -7.84 -1.00 -11.66
N TYR A 75 -8.71 -2.00 -11.82
CA TYR A 75 -9.93 -1.88 -12.63
C TYR A 75 -10.87 -0.80 -12.09
N GLU A 76 -11.12 -0.78 -10.78
CA GLU A 76 -12.02 0.18 -10.13
C GLU A 76 -11.50 1.61 -10.26
N ASP A 77 -10.19 1.82 -10.06
CA ASP A 77 -9.52 3.11 -10.21
C ASP A 77 -9.58 3.60 -11.67
N ALA A 78 -9.38 2.70 -12.63
CA ALA A 78 -9.46 3.03 -14.05
C ALA A 78 -10.90 3.40 -14.48
N ILE A 79 -11.91 2.69 -13.96
CA ILE A 79 -13.32 3.04 -14.18
C ILE A 79 -13.64 4.40 -13.56
N GLU A 80 -13.16 4.67 -12.36
CA GLU A 80 -13.36 5.96 -11.68
C GLU A 80 -12.75 7.12 -12.47
N ALA A 81 -11.51 6.99 -12.93
CA ALA A 81 -10.84 8.00 -13.76
C ALA A 81 -11.59 8.26 -15.09
N ARG A 82 -12.10 7.20 -15.73
CA ARG A 82 -12.93 7.33 -16.94
C ARG A 82 -14.22 8.09 -16.64
N CYS A 83 -14.95 7.70 -15.59
CA CYS A 83 -16.21 8.33 -15.22
C CYS A 83 -16.02 9.81 -14.87
N ALA A 84 -14.93 10.16 -14.20
CA ALA A 84 -14.58 11.55 -13.92
C ALA A 84 -14.36 12.39 -15.20
N THR A 85 -13.88 11.75 -16.28
CA THR A 85 -13.64 12.42 -17.57
C THR A 85 -14.90 12.50 -18.43
N THR A 86 -15.73 11.46 -18.45
CA THR A 86 -16.91 11.36 -19.33
C THR A 86 -18.21 11.83 -18.70
N GLY A 87 -18.26 11.95 -17.36
CA GLY A 87 -19.50 12.17 -16.62
C GLY A 87 -20.40 10.95 -16.54
N GLU A 88 -19.91 9.76 -16.91
CA GLU A 88 -20.63 8.49 -16.75
C GLU A 88 -20.90 8.18 -15.26
N ASP A 89 -22.04 7.54 -15.00
CA ASP A 89 -22.38 7.05 -13.67
C ASP A 89 -21.50 5.84 -13.30
N LYS A 90 -20.65 5.98 -12.27
CA LYS A 90 -19.74 4.93 -11.78
C LYS A 90 -20.47 3.62 -11.48
N SER A 91 -21.68 3.69 -10.91
CA SER A 91 -22.46 2.50 -10.57
C SER A 91 -22.92 1.70 -11.79
N LYS A 92 -23.08 2.37 -12.94
CA LYS A 92 -23.45 1.75 -14.22
C LYS A 92 -22.22 1.31 -15.02
N ALA A 93 -21.11 2.01 -14.87
CA ALA A 93 -19.84 1.71 -15.52
C ALA A 93 -19.13 0.50 -14.88
N LEU A 94 -19.26 0.33 -13.56
CA LEU A 94 -18.60 -0.72 -12.81
C LEU A 94 -19.32 -2.06 -12.97
N ARG A 95 -18.60 -3.09 -13.43
CA ARG A 95 -19.14 -4.46 -13.44
C ARG A 95 -19.04 -5.07 -12.04
N SER A 96 -20.14 -5.59 -11.53
CA SER A 96 -20.15 -6.33 -10.26
C SER A 96 -19.28 -7.58 -10.31
N VAL A 97 -18.71 -7.95 -9.17
CA VAL A 97 -17.98 -9.19 -8.93
C VAL A 97 -18.84 -10.40 -9.28
N LYS A 98 -20.12 -10.42 -8.88
CA LYS A 98 -21.06 -11.48 -9.27
C LYS A 98 -21.14 -11.69 -10.79
N ASN A 99 -21.04 -10.62 -11.59
CA ASN A 99 -21.07 -10.68 -13.05
C ASN A 99 -19.69 -10.91 -13.69
N SER A 100 -18.60 -10.72 -12.93
CA SER A 100 -17.23 -11.09 -13.32
C SER A 100 -16.74 -12.36 -12.62
N PHE A 101 -17.66 -13.23 -12.20
CA PHE A 101 -17.36 -14.52 -11.57
C PHE A 101 -17.72 -15.66 -12.53
N ASN A 102 -16.87 -16.69 -12.60
CA ASN A 102 -17.24 -17.94 -13.25
C ASN A 102 -18.54 -18.50 -12.64
N ARG A 103 -19.59 -18.58 -13.47
CA ARG A 103 -20.94 -18.92 -13.00
C ARG A 103 -21.04 -20.32 -12.38
N ASN A 104 -20.31 -21.29 -12.92
CA ASN A 104 -20.34 -22.66 -12.41
C ASN A 104 -19.61 -22.76 -11.07
N LEU A 105 -18.48 -22.08 -10.94
CA LEU A 105 -17.75 -21.98 -9.68
C LEU A 105 -18.58 -21.27 -8.62
N LEU A 106 -19.14 -20.10 -8.93
CA LEU A 106 -19.99 -19.35 -8.00
C LEU A 106 -21.21 -20.17 -7.55
N LYS A 107 -21.91 -20.81 -8.50
CA LYS A 107 -23.06 -21.68 -8.18
C LYS A 107 -22.66 -22.83 -7.24
N THR A 108 -21.45 -23.37 -7.42
CA THR A 108 -20.93 -24.46 -6.60
C THR A 108 -20.60 -23.98 -5.19
N LEU A 109 -19.93 -22.82 -5.06
CA LEU A 109 -19.64 -22.19 -3.76
C LEU A 109 -20.93 -21.83 -2.99
N CYS A 110 -21.90 -21.20 -3.66
CA CYS A 110 -23.20 -20.89 -3.06
C CYS A 110 -23.85 -22.14 -2.46
N LYS A 111 -23.85 -23.25 -3.21
CA LYS A 111 -24.49 -24.50 -2.81
C LYS A 111 -23.74 -25.23 -1.69
N LEU A 112 -22.41 -25.32 -1.80
CA LEU A 112 -21.60 -26.18 -0.94
C LEU A 112 -21.08 -25.47 0.31
N GLU A 113 -20.64 -24.22 0.18
CA GLU A 113 -19.97 -23.48 1.25
C GLU A 113 -20.90 -22.49 1.95
N TRP A 114 -21.71 -21.76 1.17
CA TRP A 114 -22.45 -20.60 1.72
C TRP A 114 -23.92 -20.87 2.04
N GLY A 115 -24.43 -22.05 1.70
CA GLY A 115 -25.83 -22.45 1.97
C GLY A 115 -26.87 -21.53 1.32
N THR A 116 -26.58 -21.01 0.12
CA THR A 116 -27.44 -20.08 -0.64
C THR A 116 -27.54 -20.47 -2.11
N THR A 117 -28.22 -19.66 -2.91
CA THR A 117 -28.34 -19.82 -4.36
C THR A 117 -27.62 -18.69 -5.10
N ILE A 118 -27.33 -18.91 -6.39
CA ILE A 118 -26.70 -17.87 -7.22
C ILE A 118 -27.66 -16.67 -7.42
N GLU A 119 -28.96 -16.87 -7.28
CA GLU A 119 -29.96 -15.83 -7.34
C GLU A 119 -29.95 -14.96 -6.07
N GLU A 120 -29.92 -15.59 -4.90
CA GLU A 120 -30.03 -14.93 -3.58
C GLU A 120 -28.73 -14.31 -3.08
N VAL A 121 -27.56 -14.84 -3.48
CA VAL A 121 -26.28 -14.33 -2.99
C VAL A 121 -26.09 -12.86 -3.35
N THR A 122 -25.79 -12.02 -2.36
CA THR A 122 -25.54 -10.59 -2.57
C THR A 122 -24.09 -10.32 -2.93
N GLU A 123 -23.83 -9.16 -3.52
CA GLU A 123 -22.47 -8.73 -3.86
C GLU A 123 -21.58 -8.64 -2.61
N GLU A 124 -22.13 -8.10 -1.52
CA GLU A 124 -21.45 -7.92 -0.24
C GLU A 124 -21.08 -9.27 0.38
N ARG A 125 -21.95 -10.29 0.23
CA ARG A 125 -21.65 -11.64 0.70
C ARG A 125 -20.49 -12.25 -0.09
N ILE A 126 -20.49 -12.12 -1.42
CA ILE A 126 -19.39 -12.64 -2.25
C ILE A 126 -18.07 -12.00 -1.82
N LEU A 127 -18.01 -10.67 -1.72
CA LEU A 127 -16.81 -9.96 -1.30
C LEU A 127 -16.33 -10.40 0.08
N SER A 128 -17.25 -10.50 1.05
CA SER A 128 -16.92 -10.93 2.41
C SER A 128 -16.31 -12.34 2.44
N GLU A 129 -16.84 -13.27 1.65
CA GLU A 129 -16.34 -14.64 1.56
C GLU A 129 -14.96 -14.70 0.89
N LEU A 130 -14.73 -13.91 -0.16
CA LEU A 130 -13.41 -13.80 -0.76
C LEU A 130 -12.39 -13.17 0.19
N ASP A 131 -12.79 -12.17 0.96
CA ASP A 131 -11.93 -11.54 1.98
C ASP A 131 -11.61 -12.49 3.13
N ILE A 132 -12.52 -13.40 3.50
CA ILE A 132 -12.22 -14.47 4.46
C ILE A 132 -11.11 -15.38 3.93
N ILE A 133 -11.19 -15.80 2.66
CA ILE A 133 -10.17 -16.67 2.07
C ILE A 133 -8.82 -15.96 1.99
N ILE A 134 -8.80 -14.68 1.59
CA ILE A 134 -7.56 -13.88 1.49
C ILE A 134 -6.98 -13.57 2.87
N GLY A 135 -7.84 -13.37 3.87
CA GLY A 135 -7.45 -12.95 5.21
C GLY A 135 -6.95 -14.08 6.10
N ASN A 136 -7.19 -15.35 5.72
CA ASN A 136 -6.92 -16.51 6.56
C ASN A 136 -5.84 -17.42 5.99
N VAL A 137 -5.16 -18.11 6.90
CA VAL A 137 -4.09 -19.04 6.57
C VAL A 137 -4.66 -20.19 5.74
N MET A 138 -3.92 -20.58 4.71
CA MET A 138 -4.31 -21.67 3.82
C MET A 138 -4.49 -22.97 4.62
N ASN A 139 -5.58 -23.71 4.37
CA ASN A 139 -5.89 -25.01 4.96
C ASN A 139 -5.94 -25.06 6.51
N ASP A 140 -6.13 -23.93 7.19
CA ASP A 140 -5.96 -23.83 8.65
C ASP A 140 -4.56 -24.33 9.12
N ASP A 141 -3.54 -24.21 8.25
CA ASP A 141 -2.19 -24.64 8.57
C ASP A 141 -1.64 -23.88 9.79
N ILE A 142 -0.85 -24.59 10.61
CA ILE A 142 -0.13 -23.97 11.73
C ILE A 142 1.16 -23.37 11.19
N VAL A 143 1.18 -22.04 11.09
CA VAL A 143 2.36 -21.28 10.64
C VAL A 143 3.21 -20.87 11.84
N ASP A 144 4.49 -21.23 11.82
CA ASP A 144 5.48 -20.65 12.73
C ASP A 144 5.79 -19.22 12.27
N ILE A 145 5.15 -18.25 12.93
CA ILE A 145 5.21 -16.83 12.58
C ILE A 145 6.63 -16.29 12.77
N ASP A 146 7.30 -16.66 13.86
CA ASP A 146 8.66 -16.17 14.12
C ASP A 146 9.62 -16.69 13.04
N ALA A 147 9.58 -17.99 12.72
CA ALA A 147 10.43 -18.57 11.68
C ALA A 147 10.15 -18.02 10.27
N LEU A 148 8.88 -17.76 9.95
CA LEU A 148 8.47 -17.15 8.68
C LEU A 148 9.08 -15.75 8.52
N PHE A 149 8.92 -14.89 9.53
CA PHE A 149 9.40 -13.52 9.46
C PHE A 149 10.93 -13.44 9.57
N ASP A 150 11.58 -14.33 10.32
CA ASP A 150 13.04 -14.49 10.31
C ASP A 150 13.59 -14.78 8.90
N ALA A 151 12.85 -15.58 8.12
CA ALA A 151 13.26 -15.95 6.77
C ALA A 151 13.03 -14.83 5.75
N GLU A 152 11.88 -14.17 5.80
CA GLU A 152 11.37 -13.30 4.72
C GLU A 152 11.47 -11.79 5.01
N LEU A 153 11.33 -11.33 6.27
CA LEU A 153 11.31 -9.90 6.60
C LEU A 153 12.74 -9.38 6.75
N LYS A 154 13.31 -8.88 5.65
CA LYS A 154 14.69 -8.37 5.60
C LYS A 154 14.75 -6.97 5.01
N MET A 155 15.40 -6.06 5.74
CA MET A 155 15.59 -4.68 5.29
C MET A 155 16.68 -4.62 4.21
N ASP A 156 16.34 -4.09 3.03
CA ASP A 156 17.29 -4.01 1.92
C ASP A 156 18.35 -2.91 2.15
N LEU A 157 19.53 -3.30 2.61
CA LEU A 157 20.65 -2.38 2.87
C LEU A 157 21.35 -1.89 1.59
N SER A 158 21.00 -2.42 0.42
CA SER A 158 21.55 -1.96 -0.86
C SER A 158 20.89 -0.67 -1.35
N GLU A 159 19.67 -0.35 -0.88
CA GLU A 159 18.95 0.89 -1.19
C GLU A 159 19.61 2.10 -0.51
N PRO A 160 20.24 3.02 -1.27
CA PRO A 160 20.94 4.18 -0.71
C PRO A 160 20.01 5.24 -0.13
N ASP A 161 18.77 5.38 -0.61
CA ASP A 161 17.80 6.29 -0.04
C ASP A 161 17.19 5.68 1.23
N VAL A 162 17.59 6.22 2.39
CA VAL A 162 17.10 5.79 3.71
C VAL A 162 15.57 5.78 3.79
N LYS A 163 14.88 6.76 3.21
CA LYS A 163 13.41 6.83 3.28
C LYS A 163 12.78 5.72 2.45
N ALA A 164 13.29 5.51 1.22
CA ALA A 164 12.85 4.42 0.35
C ALA A 164 13.07 3.05 1.01
N ARG A 165 14.26 2.86 1.60
CA ARG A 165 14.60 1.63 2.33
C ARG A 165 13.65 1.33 3.48
N VAL A 166 13.31 2.34 4.30
CA VAL A 166 12.38 2.17 5.43
C VAL A 166 10.95 1.91 4.94
N ILE A 167 10.45 2.66 3.95
CA ILE A 167 9.08 2.42 3.47
C ILE A 167 8.94 1.04 2.79
N ASN A 168 9.92 0.63 1.99
CA ASN A 168 9.91 -0.68 1.34
C ASN A 168 9.95 -1.82 2.37
N TYR A 169 10.65 -1.64 3.49
CA TYR A 169 10.66 -2.63 4.58
C TYR A 169 9.30 -2.80 5.24
N PHE A 170 8.56 -1.72 5.47
CA PHE A 170 7.19 -1.80 6.00
C PHE A 170 6.23 -2.43 4.98
N MET A 171 6.35 -2.05 3.70
CA MET A 171 5.59 -2.68 2.62
C MET A 171 5.86 -4.19 2.52
N LEU A 172 7.12 -4.63 2.69
CA LEU A 172 7.47 -6.05 2.69
C LEU A 172 6.76 -6.81 3.81
N CYS A 173 6.60 -6.21 5.00
CA CYS A 173 5.83 -6.81 6.10
C CYS A 173 4.37 -7.03 5.70
N ASP A 174 3.71 -6.02 5.12
CA ASP A 174 2.33 -6.14 4.62
C ASP A 174 2.20 -7.18 3.50
N ASP A 175 3.16 -7.23 2.59
CA ASP A 175 3.19 -8.21 1.52
C ASP A 175 3.32 -9.64 2.08
N ILE A 176 4.20 -9.89 3.06
CA ILE A 176 4.31 -11.21 3.71
C ILE A 176 2.98 -11.59 4.37
N ILE A 177 2.37 -10.66 5.12
CA ILE A 177 1.08 -10.89 5.79
C ILE A 177 0.00 -11.26 4.77
N LEU A 178 -0.07 -10.53 3.66
CA LEU A 178 -1.06 -10.77 2.61
C LEU A 178 -0.81 -12.09 1.87
N GLN A 179 0.44 -12.41 1.52
CA GLN A 179 0.78 -13.62 0.76
C GLN A 179 0.62 -14.90 1.57
N ARG A 180 0.68 -14.81 2.90
CA ARG A 180 0.56 -15.96 3.82
C ARG A 180 -0.83 -16.09 4.44
N GLY A 181 -1.79 -15.23 4.06
CA GLY A 181 -3.14 -15.26 4.63
C GLY A 181 -3.16 -14.91 6.12
N LEU A 182 -2.27 -14.05 6.58
CA LEU A 182 -2.16 -13.65 8.00
C LEU A 182 -2.93 -12.36 8.30
N GLY A 183 -3.69 -11.83 7.34
CA GLY A 183 -4.37 -10.55 7.47
C GLY A 183 -5.30 -10.46 8.68
N SER A 184 -6.11 -11.50 8.92
CA SER A 184 -7.03 -11.54 10.06
C SER A 184 -6.31 -11.55 11.41
N MET A 185 -5.17 -12.25 11.49
CA MET A 185 -4.33 -12.30 12.69
C MET A 185 -3.81 -10.91 13.09
N PHE A 186 -3.32 -10.14 12.12
CA PHE A 186 -2.70 -8.83 12.37
C PHE A 186 -3.70 -7.66 12.42
N SER A 187 -4.97 -7.88 12.08
CA SER A 187 -6.02 -6.85 12.11
C SER A 187 -6.54 -6.51 13.52
N THR A 188 -6.20 -7.31 14.54
CA THR A 188 -6.62 -7.08 15.94
C THR A 188 -5.65 -6.14 16.67
N THR A 189 -6.06 -5.54 17.80
CA THR A 189 -5.14 -4.73 18.64
C THR A 189 -3.91 -5.51 19.09
N THR A 190 -4.09 -6.79 19.44
CA THR A 190 -2.97 -7.69 19.81
C THR A 190 -2.12 -8.01 18.59
N GLY A 191 -2.73 -8.28 17.44
CA GLY A 191 -2.06 -8.50 16.16
C GLY A 191 -1.19 -7.30 15.78
N MET A 192 -1.72 -6.08 15.84
CA MET A 192 -0.99 -4.86 15.54
C MET A 192 0.24 -4.67 16.45
N LYS A 193 0.11 -5.01 17.74
CA LYS A 193 1.24 -5.02 18.68
C LYS A 193 2.31 -6.04 18.27
N GLU A 194 1.89 -7.23 17.84
CA GLU A 194 2.81 -8.26 17.35
C GLU A 194 3.48 -7.85 16.04
N LYS A 195 2.74 -7.21 15.12
CA LYS A 195 3.29 -6.61 13.89
C LYS A 195 4.39 -5.61 14.21
N CYS A 196 4.13 -4.68 15.13
CA CYS A 196 5.13 -3.71 15.57
C CYS A 196 6.36 -4.37 16.22
N LYS A 197 6.14 -5.46 16.98
CA LYS A 197 7.23 -6.25 17.57
C LYS A 197 8.10 -6.90 16.49
N LEU A 198 7.49 -7.58 15.52
CA LEU A 198 8.19 -8.20 14.37
C LEU A 198 8.97 -7.13 13.58
N LEU A 199 8.29 -6.06 13.17
CA LEU A 199 8.91 -4.95 12.44
C LEU A 199 10.14 -4.39 13.16
N LYS A 200 10.12 -4.28 14.49
CA LYS A 200 11.29 -3.84 15.27
C LYS A 200 12.38 -4.91 15.35
N GLN A 201 12.01 -6.17 15.57
CA GLN A 201 12.93 -7.29 15.77
C GLN A 201 13.87 -7.49 14.58
N HIS A 202 13.35 -7.36 13.36
CA HIS A 202 14.09 -7.57 12.11
C HIS A 202 14.65 -6.28 11.48
N LEU A 203 14.72 -5.16 12.23
CA LEU A 203 15.38 -3.96 11.74
C LEU A 203 16.88 -4.19 11.53
N GLU A 204 17.37 -3.80 10.36
CA GLU A 204 18.79 -3.78 10.04
C GLU A 204 19.27 -2.38 9.64
N PRO A 205 20.49 -1.97 10.04
CA PRO A 205 21.44 -2.71 10.89
C PRO A 205 20.99 -2.79 12.35
N VAL A 206 21.58 -3.71 13.14
CA VAL A 206 21.28 -3.89 14.57
C VAL A 206 21.32 -2.57 15.37
N ALA A 207 22.23 -1.66 15.03
CA ALA A 207 22.30 -0.34 15.66
C ALA A 207 20.99 0.47 15.52
N LEU A 208 20.26 0.31 14.41
CA LEU A 208 18.94 0.94 14.20
C LEU A 208 17.91 0.40 15.18
N ARG A 209 17.85 -0.93 15.31
CA ARG A 209 17.01 -1.60 16.31
C ARG A 209 17.32 -1.12 17.72
N ASP A 210 18.60 -1.07 18.10
CA ASP A 210 19.03 -0.65 19.43
C ASP A 210 18.67 0.82 19.72
N ALA A 211 18.72 1.68 18.70
CA ALA A 211 18.30 3.09 18.81
C ALA A 211 16.78 3.21 19.04
N VAL A 212 15.97 2.41 18.33
CA VAL A 212 14.52 2.34 18.53
C VAL A 212 14.18 1.80 19.92
N ASP A 213 14.86 0.73 20.37
CA ASP A 213 14.70 0.19 21.72
C ASP A 213 15.08 1.19 22.81
N THR A 214 16.13 1.98 22.59
CA THR A 214 16.53 3.04 23.52
C THR A 214 15.46 4.14 23.59
N HIS A 215 14.88 4.53 22.46
CA HIS A 215 13.76 5.47 22.42
C HIS A 215 12.55 4.93 23.19
N HIS A 216 12.21 3.65 23.00
CA HIS A 216 11.13 2.96 23.73
C HIS A 216 11.33 2.93 25.25
N ARG A 217 12.57 2.92 25.72
CA ARG A 217 12.89 2.91 27.16
C ARG A 217 12.90 4.31 27.77
N LEU A 218 13.38 5.30 27.04
CA LEU A 218 13.73 6.61 27.60
C LEU A 218 12.77 7.75 27.22
N VAL A 219 12.02 7.62 26.13
CA VAL A 219 11.22 8.72 25.57
C VAL A 219 9.74 8.38 25.57
N ASP A 220 9.31 7.45 24.72
CA ASP A 220 7.92 7.04 24.60
C ASP A 220 7.82 5.61 24.08
N SER A 221 6.70 4.95 24.36
CA SER A 221 6.44 3.57 23.92
C SER A 221 5.17 3.43 23.10
N SER A 222 4.62 4.53 22.58
CA SER A 222 3.39 4.54 21.77
C SER A 222 3.53 3.73 20.48
N SER A 223 4.72 3.76 19.87
CA SER A 223 5.08 2.99 18.67
C SER A 223 5.18 1.47 18.87
N LYS A 224 4.87 0.94 20.06
CA LYS A 224 4.76 -0.51 20.28
C LYS A 224 3.42 -1.09 19.80
N THR A 225 2.41 -0.25 19.63
CA THR A 225 1.05 -0.65 19.25
C THR A 225 0.50 0.15 18.07
N ASP A 226 1.30 1.08 17.54
CA ASP A 226 0.95 1.96 16.45
C ASP A 226 2.05 1.89 15.39
N GLU A 227 1.69 1.31 14.24
CA GLU A 227 2.58 1.14 13.10
C GLU A 227 3.06 2.47 12.51
N GLN A 228 2.19 3.47 12.45
CA GLN A 228 2.53 4.77 11.88
C GLN A 228 3.55 5.50 12.77
N ALA A 229 3.34 5.43 14.09
CA ALA A 229 4.30 5.96 15.06
C ALA A 229 5.64 5.20 14.98
N LEU A 230 5.62 3.87 14.79
CA LEU A 230 6.83 3.06 14.62
C LEU A 230 7.58 3.45 13.34
N TYR A 231 6.87 3.57 12.21
CA TYR A 231 7.46 4.01 10.95
C TYR A 231 8.17 5.36 11.09
N GLN A 232 7.50 6.33 11.72
CA GLN A 232 8.06 7.67 11.90
C GLN A 232 9.34 7.61 12.76
N LEU A 233 9.32 6.86 13.86
CA LEU A 233 10.49 6.67 14.72
C LEU A 233 11.65 5.98 13.99
N VAL A 234 11.38 4.87 13.29
CA VAL A 234 12.41 4.11 12.53
C VAL A 234 13.05 5.00 11.47
N LYS A 235 12.23 5.74 10.71
CA LYS A 235 12.71 6.67 9.69
C LYS A 235 13.61 7.75 10.30
N ASP A 236 13.21 8.37 11.40
CA ASP A 236 13.98 9.43 12.04
C ASP A 236 15.32 8.92 12.57
N LYS A 237 15.33 7.75 13.23
CA LYS A 237 16.56 7.10 13.70
C LYS A 237 17.47 6.65 12.57
N ALA A 238 16.94 6.10 11.49
CA ALA A 238 17.73 5.72 10.33
C ALA A 238 18.39 6.94 9.66
N LEU A 239 17.67 8.07 9.58
CA LEU A 239 18.22 9.33 9.05
C LEU A 239 19.29 9.93 9.95
N GLU A 240 19.13 9.86 11.28
CA GLU A 240 20.15 10.27 12.24
C GLU A 240 21.44 9.46 12.05
N GLN A 241 21.33 8.14 11.95
CA GLN A 241 22.48 7.26 11.71
C GLN A 241 23.20 7.56 10.41
N GLU A 242 22.46 7.75 9.33
CA GLU A 242 23.02 8.09 8.02
C GLU A 242 23.78 9.43 8.06
N LYS A 243 23.24 10.44 8.75
CA LYS A 243 23.94 11.72 8.94
C LYS A 243 25.26 11.54 9.67
N VAL A 244 25.26 10.78 10.77
CA VAL A 244 26.48 10.50 11.55
C VAL A 244 27.49 9.74 10.72
N PHE A 245 27.07 8.71 9.98
CA PHE A 245 27.94 7.94 9.10
C PHE A 245 28.63 8.82 8.05
N ARG A 246 27.87 9.71 7.37
CA ARG A 246 28.43 10.65 6.39
C ARG A 246 29.43 11.61 7.02
N LEU A 247 29.18 12.13 8.22
CA LEU A 247 30.09 13.03 8.92
C LEU A 247 31.43 12.33 9.23
N LEU A 248 31.37 11.11 9.76
CA LEU A 248 32.56 10.31 10.05
C LEU A 248 33.34 9.95 8.78
N ALA A 249 32.63 9.63 7.68
CA ALA A 249 33.26 9.35 6.39
C ALA A 249 34.02 10.58 5.83
N LYS A 250 33.45 11.78 5.97
CA LYS A 250 34.13 13.03 5.57
C LYS A 250 35.40 13.28 6.40
N GLN A 251 35.33 13.09 7.72
CA GLN A 251 36.49 13.27 8.60
C GLN A 251 37.63 12.30 8.27
N LYS A 252 37.32 11.04 7.94
CA LYS A 252 38.33 10.06 7.50
C LYS A 252 39.01 10.48 6.18
N LYS A 253 38.27 11.02 5.21
CA LYS A 253 38.86 11.54 3.96
C LYS A 253 39.81 12.70 4.22
N HIS A 254 39.42 13.65 5.08
CA HIS A 254 40.29 14.78 5.44
C HIS A 254 41.57 14.39 6.20
N GLN A 255 41.58 13.26 6.93
CA GLN A 255 42.81 12.75 7.57
C GLN A 255 43.79 12.10 6.59
N PHE A 256 43.31 11.54 5.47
CA PHE A 256 44.17 10.96 4.43
C PHE A 256 44.70 11.99 3.42
N ASP A 257 44.06 13.17 3.32
CA ASP A 257 44.48 14.28 2.45
C ASP A 257 45.33 15.37 3.16
N GLY A 258 45.85 15.09 4.37
CA GLY A 258 46.80 15.96 5.10
C GLY A 258 48.24 15.89 4.54
N PRO A 259 49.06 16.96 4.68
CA PRO A 259 50.09 17.35 3.71
C PRO A 259 51.15 16.26 3.51
N GLY A 260 51.36 15.92 2.23
CA GLY A 260 52.40 14.99 1.80
C GLY A 260 53.75 15.32 2.44
N LYS A 261 54.40 14.30 3.00
CA LYS A 261 55.81 14.34 3.38
C LYS A 261 56.62 14.98 2.23
N PRO A 262 57.51 15.95 2.51
CA PRO A 262 58.34 16.53 1.48
C PRO A 262 59.20 15.42 0.87
N ARG A 263 59.03 15.23 -0.44
CA ARG A 263 59.86 14.39 -1.30
C ARG A 263 61.31 14.87 -1.12
N ARG A 264 62.16 14.03 -0.52
CA ARG A 264 63.60 14.26 -0.50
C ARG A 264 64.08 14.34 -1.95
N GLU A 265 64.45 15.54 -2.39
CA GLU A 265 65.22 15.71 -3.62
C GLU A 265 66.62 15.09 -3.41
N PRO A 266 67.17 14.38 -4.41
CA PRO A 266 68.56 13.99 -4.37
C PRO A 266 69.42 15.23 -4.68
N SER A 267 70.09 15.73 -3.65
CA SER A 267 71.05 16.83 -3.73
C SER A 267 72.19 16.47 -4.69
N LYS A 268 72.26 17.20 -5.81
CA LYS A 268 73.42 17.25 -6.70
C LYS A 268 74.56 17.97 -5.99
N GLY A 269 75.53 17.21 -5.47
CA GLY A 269 76.79 17.71 -4.92
C GLY A 269 77.91 17.71 -5.96
N LEU A 270 78.54 18.87 -6.10
CA LEU A 270 79.57 19.25 -7.07
C LEU A 270 80.87 18.41 -7.05
N ARG A 271 81.51 18.41 -8.22
CA ARG A 271 82.88 17.92 -8.52
C ARG A 271 83.99 18.68 -7.78
N ALA A 272 84.99 17.93 -7.32
CA ALA A 272 86.44 18.20 -7.44
C ALA A 272 87.16 16.88 -7.05
N GLY A 273 88.19 16.30 -7.68
CA GLY A 273 89.08 16.64 -8.77
C GLY A 273 90.40 15.87 -8.54
N ARG A 274 90.96 15.23 -9.59
CA ARG A 274 92.33 14.62 -9.73
C ARG A 274 92.57 13.30 -8.96
N GLN A 275 93.30 12.28 -9.44
CA GLN A 275 94.31 12.07 -10.50
C GLN A 275 94.14 10.66 -11.11
N ILE A 276 94.16 10.48 -12.44
CA ILE A 276 95.27 9.93 -13.26
C ILE A 276 95.88 8.60 -12.76
N LEU A 277 95.62 7.48 -13.46
CA LEU A 277 96.67 6.66 -14.11
C LEU A 277 96.11 5.78 -15.24
N ARG A 278 96.87 5.74 -16.33
CA ARG A 278 96.61 5.06 -17.62
C ARG A 278 96.96 3.56 -17.59
N ARG A 279 96.52 2.88 -18.66
CA ARG A 279 96.96 1.60 -19.28
C ARG A 279 96.11 0.38 -18.88
N SER A 280 95.70 -0.53 -19.76
CA SER A 280 95.90 -0.73 -21.20
C SER A 280 94.83 -1.68 -21.74
N ARG A 281 94.54 -1.58 -23.05
CA ARG A 281 93.90 -2.62 -23.88
C ARG A 281 94.61 -3.96 -23.76
N LEU A 282 93.88 -5.07 -23.92
CA LEU A 282 93.96 -5.95 -25.09
C LEU A 282 92.90 -7.06 -25.02
N GLN A 283 92.32 -7.31 -26.20
CA GLN A 283 91.57 -8.48 -26.71
C GLN A 283 90.81 -9.39 -25.76
#